data_AF-A0A6P7Z7Y6-F1
#
_entry.id   AF-A0A6P7Z7Y6-F1
#
_cell.length_a   1.000
_cell.length_b   1.000
_cell.length_c   1.000
_cell.angle_alpha   90.00
_cell.angle_beta   90.00
_cell.angle_gamma   90.00
#
_symmetry.space_group_name_H-M   'P 1'
#
loop_
_entity.id
_entity.type
_entity.pdbx_description
1 polymer ?
#
loop_
_entity_poly.entity_id
_entity_poly.type
_entity_poly.pdbx_seq_one_letter_code
_entity_poly.pdbx_strand_id
1 'polypeptide(L)'
;MSALFQCIPYSMLLKDLDMRNLRELEDLIIEAVYTDIIQGKLDQRNQLLEVDFCIGRDMQRKDIHSIMKTLQEWCDGCEAVLVGIEQQVLRANQYKENQKRTQQQMETEVTNIKKTLKATASSAQEIDQHLTDREGPPLTEQRQPTKKMSKVKGLVSSRH
;
A
#
# COMPACT_ATOMS: atom_id res chain seq x y z
N MET A 1 -14.25 -3.11 9.84
CA MET A 1 -14.71 -2.69 11.17
C MET A 1 -16.11 -2.17 10.98
N SER A 2 -17.12 -2.83 11.54
CA SER A 2 -18.48 -2.27 11.56
C SER A 2 -18.50 -1.03 12.47
N ALA A 3 -19.42 -0.11 12.21
CA ALA A 3 -19.74 0.92 13.18
C ALA A 3 -20.11 0.28 14.53
N LEU A 4 -19.73 0.93 15.63
CA LEU A 4 -19.93 0.47 17.00
C LEU A 4 -21.39 0.67 17.46
N PHE A 5 -22.34 0.17 16.68
CA PHE A 5 -23.74 0.15 17.07
C PHE A 5 -23.92 -0.81 18.24
N GLN A 6 -24.28 -0.28 19.41
CA GLN A 6 -24.60 -1.11 20.56
C GLN A 6 -26.04 -1.60 20.40
N CYS A 7 -26.20 -2.83 19.89
CA CYS A 7 -27.52 -3.45 19.75
C CYS A 7 -28.04 -3.95 21.10
N ILE A 8 -29.12 -3.35 21.61
CA ILE A 8 -29.76 -3.73 22.87
C ILE A 8 -31.08 -4.46 22.58
N PRO A 9 -31.26 -5.73 23.02
CA PRO A 9 -32.49 -6.47 22.81
C PRO A 9 -33.67 -5.89 23.58
N TYR A 10 -34.86 -5.84 22.96
CA TYR A 10 -36.08 -5.41 23.63
C TYR A 10 -36.42 -6.28 24.84
N SER A 11 -36.09 -7.57 24.83
CA SER A 11 -36.28 -8.46 25.98
C SER A 11 -35.46 -8.05 27.21
N MET A 12 -34.31 -7.41 27.03
CA MET A 12 -33.52 -6.82 28.11
C MET A 12 -34.19 -5.54 28.63
N LEU A 13 -34.58 -4.64 27.72
CA LEU A 13 -35.24 -3.38 28.08
C LEU A 13 -36.58 -3.61 28.79
N LEU A 14 -37.43 -4.50 28.28
CA LEU A 14 -38.70 -4.88 28.91
C LEU A 14 -38.49 -5.40 30.33
N LYS A 15 -37.48 -6.24 30.55
CA LYS A 15 -37.19 -6.81 31.87
C LYS A 15 -36.61 -5.76 32.83
N ASP A 16 -35.63 -4.98 32.39
CA ASP A 16 -34.87 -4.09 33.27
C ASP A 16 -35.60 -2.75 33.54
N LEU A 17 -36.62 -2.42 32.72
CA LEU A 17 -37.58 -1.32 32.94
C LEU A 17 -38.93 -1.79 33.53
N ASP A 18 -39.10 -3.08 33.85
CA ASP A 18 -40.34 -3.72 34.31
C ASP A 18 -41.58 -3.44 33.43
N MET A 19 -41.38 -3.43 32.11
CA MET A 19 -42.41 -3.17 31.11
C MET A 19 -42.96 -4.47 30.53
N ARG A 20 -44.30 -4.56 30.44
CA ARG A 20 -45.02 -5.72 29.91
C ARG A 20 -45.56 -5.53 28.49
N ASN A 21 -45.56 -4.30 27.99
CA ASN A 21 -46.10 -3.93 26.69
C ASN A 21 -44.99 -3.44 25.75
N LEU A 22 -44.88 -4.08 24.58
CA LEU A 22 -43.95 -3.67 23.53
C LEU A 22 -44.21 -2.23 23.07
N ARG A 23 -45.48 -1.81 23.00
CA ARG A 23 -45.83 -0.49 22.48
C ARG A 23 -45.34 0.64 23.38
N GLU A 24 -45.52 0.49 24.69
CA GLU A 24 -45.06 1.47 25.68
C GLU A 24 -43.53 1.58 25.67
N LEU A 25 -42.81 0.47 25.44
CA LEU A 25 -41.36 0.50 25.27
C LEU A 25 -40.96 1.26 24.00
N GLU A 26 -41.62 1.01 22.86
CA GLU A 26 -41.34 1.72 21.61
C GLU A 26 -41.61 3.22 21.74
N ASP A 27 -42.74 3.61 22.35
CA ASP A 27 -43.09 5.03 22.58
C ASP A 27 -42.05 5.73 23.50
N LEU A 28 -41.57 5.05 24.55
CA LEU A 28 -40.50 5.58 25.43
C LEU A 28 -39.15 5.72 24.70
N ILE A 29 -38.78 4.76 23.85
CA ILE A 29 -37.55 4.85 23.03
C ILE A 29 -37.68 6.02 22.03
N ILE A 30 -38.84 6.19 21.40
CA ILE A 30 -39.11 7.30 20.49
C ILE A 30 -38.99 8.64 21.22
N GLU A 31 -39.50 8.77 22.45
CA GLU A 31 -39.34 9.98 23.27
C GLU A 31 -37.86 10.25 23.63
N ALA A 32 -37.10 9.22 24.01
CA ALA A 32 -35.67 9.33 24.30
C ALA A 32 -34.83 9.74 23.07
N VAL A 33 -35.24 9.33 21.87
CA VAL A 33 -34.62 9.76 20.60
C VAL A 33 -35.05 11.19 20.24
N TYR A 34 -36.33 11.53 20.43
CA TYR A 34 -36.86 12.87 20.13
C TYR A 34 -36.32 13.97 21.07
N THR A 35 -35.84 13.58 22.26
CA THR A 35 -35.18 14.46 23.23
C THR A 35 -33.65 14.48 23.13
N ASP A 36 -33.07 13.90 22.07
CA ASP A 36 -31.62 13.79 21.82
C ASP A 36 -30.81 13.10 22.95
N ILE A 37 -31.47 12.36 23.85
CA ILE A 37 -30.81 11.56 24.90
C ILE A 37 -30.08 10.37 24.27
N ILE A 38 -30.69 9.77 23.26
CA ILE A 38 -30.17 8.63 22.50
C ILE A 38 -30.27 8.94 21.01
N GLN A 39 -29.20 8.68 20.26
CA GLN A 39 -29.24 8.66 18.79
C GLN A 39 -29.08 7.20 18.34
N GLY A 40 -29.95 6.75 17.46
CA GLY A 40 -30.05 5.33 17.12
C GLY A 40 -31.28 5.00 16.27
N LYS A 41 -31.55 3.70 16.08
CA LYS A 41 -32.66 3.18 15.29
C LYS A 41 -33.36 2.01 15.97
N LEU A 42 -34.68 1.93 15.78
CA LEU A 42 -35.49 0.80 16.21
C LEU A 42 -35.53 -0.25 15.09
N ASP A 43 -34.95 -1.44 15.32
CA ASP A 43 -35.20 -2.62 14.48
C ASP A 43 -36.32 -3.46 15.10
N GLN A 44 -37.55 -3.08 14.77
CA GLN A 44 -38.76 -3.76 15.24
C GLN A 44 -38.86 -5.22 14.74
N ARG A 45 -38.22 -5.56 13.62
CA ARG A 45 -38.24 -6.93 13.05
C ARG A 45 -37.37 -7.87 13.87
N ASN A 46 -36.17 -7.42 14.24
CA ASN A 46 -35.23 -8.20 15.06
C ASN A 46 -35.40 -7.96 16.57
N GLN A 47 -36.30 -7.04 16.97
CA GLN A 47 -36.55 -6.62 18.35
C GLN A 47 -35.29 -6.07 19.04
N LEU A 48 -34.57 -5.19 18.33
CA LEU A 48 -33.34 -4.54 18.80
C LEU A 48 -33.49 -3.01 18.75
N LEU A 49 -32.85 -2.34 19.71
CA LEU A 49 -32.48 -0.93 19.62
C LEU A 49 -31.01 -0.85 19.20
N GLU A 50 -30.74 -0.30 18.03
CA GLU A 50 -29.39 0.06 17.60
C GLU A 50 -29.06 1.45 18.17
N VAL A 51 -28.05 1.54 19.03
CA VAL A 51 -27.58 2.83 19.59
C VAL A 51 -26.29 3.26 18.91
N ASP A 52 -26.32 4.45 18.31
CA ASP A 52 -25.21 5.11 17.61
C ASP A 52 -24.43 6.01 18.59
N PHE A 53 -25.15 6.73 19.45
CA PHE A 53 -24.63 7.64 20.47
C PHE A 53 -25.65 7.82 21.61
N CYS A 54 -25.19 8.16 22.82
CA CYS A 54 -26.06 8.55 23.92
C CYS A 54 -25.36 9.54 24.86
N ILE A 55 -26.14 10.33 25.59
CA ILE A 55 -25.60 11.25 26.60
C ILE A 55 -25.22 10.50 27.89
N GLY A 56 -24.07 10.85 28.46
CA GLY A 56 -23.64 10.32 29.76
C GLY A 56 -24.45 10.94 30.91
N ARG A 57 -25.41 10.19 31.46
CA ARG A 57 -26.31 10.67 32.53
C ARG A 57 -25.63 10.74 33.90
N ASP A 58 -24.90 9.69 34.27
CA ASP A 58 -24.34 9.50 35.62
C ASP A 58 -22.81 9.40 35.56
N MET A 59 -22.11 10.14 36.42
CA MET A 59 -20.65 10.02 36.59
C MET A 59 -20.29 10.04 38.08
N GLN A 60 -19.77 8.93 38.60
CA GLN A 60 -19.34 8.82 39.99
C GLN A 60 -17.83 8.99 40.09
N ARG A 61 -17.31 9.50 41.22
CA ARG A 61 -15.85 9.76 41.38
C ARG A 61 -14.98 8.51 41.17
N LYS A 62 -15.52 7.33 41.44
CA LYS A 62 -14.84 6.03 41.25
C LYS A 62 -14.61 5.71 39.76
N ASP A 63 -15.47 6.22 38.87
CA ASP A 63 -15.47 5.90 37.45
C ASP A 63 -14.42 6.73 36.69
N ILE A 64 -14.01 7.88 37.24
CA ILE A 64 -13.01 8.80 36.65
C ILE A 64 -11.73 8.06 36.27
N HIS A 65 -11.21 7.19 37.14
CA HIS A 65 -9.99 6.44 36.85
C HIS A 65 -10.17 5.43 35.71
N SER A 66 -11.36 4.81 35.59
CA SER A 66 -11.69 3.93 34.47
C SER A 66 -11.79 4.72 33.17
N ILE A 67 -12.43 5.89 33.17
CA ILE A 67 -12.56 6.77 32.01
C ILE A 67 -11.17 7.21 31.53
N MET A 68 -10.30 7.66 32.44
CA MET A 68 -8.91 8.01 32.11
C MET A 68 -8.15 6.83 31.51
N LYS A 69 -8.30 5.62 32.07
CA LYS A 69 -7.66 4.40 31.57
C LYS A 69 -8.13 4.04 30.16
N THR A 70 -9.44 4.06 29.90
CA THR A 70 -10.01 3.78 28.57
C THR A 70 -9.60 4.83 27.53
N LEU A 71 -9.53 6.11 27.90
CA LEU A 71 -9.02 7.16 27.02
C LEU A 71 -7.53 6.98 26.71
N GLN A 72 -6.71 6.62 27.71
CA GLN A 72 -5.29 6.35 27.50
C GLN A 72 -5.08 5.13 26.59
N GLU A 73 -5.79 4.01 26.84
CA GLU A 73 -5.73 2.81 26.00
C GLU A 73 -6.12 3.10 24.53
N TRP A 74 -7.07 4.01 24.31
CA TRP A 74 -7.44 4.45 22.96
C TRP A 74 -6.36 5.33 22.32
N CYS A 75 -5.75 6.26 23.07
CA CYS A 75 -4.61 7.05 22.61
C CYS A 75 -3.40 6.16 22.26
N ASP A 76 -3.01 5.25 23.14
CA ASP A 76 -1.91 4.30 22.96
C ASP A 76 -2.14 3.42 21.73
N GLY A 77 -3.39 2.97 21.52
CA GLY A 77 -3.80 2.23 20.33
C GLY A 77 -3.65 3.04 19.03
N CYS A 78 -3.99 4.33 19.06
CA CYS A 78 -3.79 5.23 17.91
C CYS A 78 -2.30 5.48 17.64
N GLU A 79 -1.50 5.72 18.68
CA GLU A 79 -0.05 5.92 18.54
C GLU A 79 0.63 4.66 17.99
N ALA A 80 0.28 3.47 18.49
CA ALA A 80 0.81 2.20 17.99
C ALA A 80 0.50 1.98 16.49
N VAL A 81 -0.69 2.38 16.02
CA VAL A 81 -1.05 2.33 14.59
C VAL A 81 -0.23 3.34 13.77
N LEU A 82 -0.07 4.57 14.26
CA LEU A 82 0.74 5.61 13.59
C LEU A 82 2.21 5.18 13.46
N VAL A 83 2.84 4.76 14.56
CA VAL A 83 4.20 4.22 14.59
C VAL A 83 4.33 3.00 13.67
N GLY A 84 3.31 2.14 13.62
CA GLY A 84 3.23 1.02 12.69
C GLY A 84 3.28 1.47 11.22
N ILE A 85 2.52 2.50 10.86
CA ILE A 85 2.52 3.08 9.50
C ILE A 85 3.88 3.70 9.17
N GLU A 86 4.46 4.50 10.06
CA GLU A 86 5.78 5.11 9.88
C GLU A 86 6.87 4.06 9.63
N GLN A 87 6.87 2.97 10.40
CA GLN A 87 7.79 1.85 10.19
C GLN A 87 7.61 1.18 8.83
N GLN A 88 6.38 1.03 8.33
CA GLN A 88 6.15 0.46 6.99
C GLN A 88 6.61 1.41 5.88
N VAL A 89 6.43 2.73 6.05
CA VAL A 89 6.97 3.74 5.13
C VAL A 89 8.51 3.69 5.10
N LEU A 90 9.15 3.55 6.26
CA LEU A 90 10.61 3.39 6.36
C LEU A 90 11.08 2.12 5.63
N ARG A 91 10.46 0.97 5.90
CA ARG A 91 10.78 -0.32 5.26
C ARG A 91 10.60 -0.27 3.75
N ALA A 92 9.50 0.30 3.27
CA ALA A 92 9.24 0.46 1.83
C ALA A 92 10.31 1.34 1.14
N ASN A 93 10.73 2.43 1.78
CA ASN A 93 11.79 3.30 1.26
C ASN A 93 13.18 2.62 1.29
N GLN A 94 13.51 1.90 2.35
CA GLN A 94 14.75 1.11 2.43
C GLN A 94 14.80 0.02 1.36
N TYR A 95 13.70 -0.72 1.17
CA TYR A 95 13.59 -1.74 0.13
C TYR A 95 13.79 -1.14 -1.27
N LYS A 96 13.09 -0.04 -1.57
CA LYS A 96 13.21 0.70 -2.84
C LYS A 96 14.65 1.15 -3.13
N GLU A 97 15.35 1.71 -2.15
CA GLU A 97 16.73 2.16 -2.35
C GLU A 97 17.72 0.99 -2.46
N ASN A 98 17.51 -0.11 -1.72
CA ASN A 98 18.33 -1.31 -1.85
C ASN A 98 18.15 -1.97 -3.23
N GLN A 99 16.90 -2.11 -3.71
CA GLN A 99 16.62 -2.62 -5.06
C GLN A 99 17.30 -1.76 -6.14
N LYS A 100 17.19 -0.43 -6.03
CA LYS A 100 17.88 0.51 -6.93
C LYS A 100 19.40 0.35 -6.91
N ARG A 101 20.00 0.17 -5.72
CA ARG A 101 21.45 -0.10 -5.58
C ARG A 101 21.85 -1.42 -6.24
N THR A 102 21.12 -2.50 -5.98
CA THR A 102 21.39 -3.82 -6.58
C THR A 102 21.25 -3.77 -8.10
N GLN A 103 20.23 -3.10 -8.62
CA GLN A 103 20.05 -2.92 -10.06
C GLN A 103 21.22 -2.15 -10.70
N GLN A 104 21.68 -1.06 -10.08
CA GLN A 104 22.85 -0.30 -10.56
C GLN A 104 24.14 -1.12 -10.55
N GLN A 105 24.33 -1.98 -9.54
CA GLN A 105 25.46 -2.92 -9.49
C GLN A 105 25.41 -3.92 -10.65
N MET A 106 24.26 -4.57 -10.88
CA MET A 106 24.05 -5.50 -12.00
C MET A 106 24.26 -4.82 -13.37
N GLU A 107 23.74 -3.62 -13.58
CA GLU A 107 23.93 -2.85 -14.82
C GLU A 107 25.41 -2.49 -15.05
N THR A 108 26.15 -2.19 -13.98
CA THR A 108 27.59 -1.92 -14.03
C THR A 108 28.39 -3.18 -14.37
N GLU A 109 28.09 -4.31 -13.72
CA GLU A 109 28.73 -5.60 -13.99
C GLU A 109 28.48 -6.07 -15.43
N VAL A 110 27.23 -6.02 -15.91
CA VAL A 110 26.88 -6.33 -17.30
C VAL A 110 27.64 -5.44 -18.28
N THR A 111 27.80 -4.15 -17.95
CA THR A 111 28.58 -3.21 -18.78
C THR A 111 30.07 -3.54 -18.79
N ASN A 112 30.64 -3.93 -17.66
CA ASN A 112 32.04 -4.31 -17.55
C ASN A 112 32.33 -5.63 -18.26
N ILE A 113 31.49 -6.65 -18.08
CA ILE A 113 31.60 -7.94 -18.79
C ILE A 113 31.53 -7.73 -20.31
N LYS A 114 30.58 -6.91 -20.81
CA LYS A 114 30.49 -6.56 -22.23
C LYS A 114 31.75 -5.86 -22.77
N LYS A 115 32.37 -4.98 -21.98
CA LYS A 115 33.64 -4.33 -22.35
C LYS A 115 34.79 -5.33 -22.42
N THR A 116 34.94 -6.18 -21.41
CA THR A 116 35.99 -7.21 -21.37
C THR A 116 35.86 -8.19 -22.53
N LEU A 117 34.66 -8.74 -22.77
CA LEU A 117 34.40 -9.64 -23.91
C LEU A 117 34.76 -8.99 -25.26
N LYS A 118 34.42 -7.70 -25.45
CA LYS A 118 34.79 -6.98 -26.68
C LYS A 118 36.30 -6.80 -26.81
N ALA A 119 37.00 -6.45 -25.72
CA ALA A 119 38.45 -6.30 -25.74
C ALA A 119 39.16 -7.62 -26.07
N THR A 120 38.77 -8.73 -25.42
CA THR A 120 39.33 -10.05 -25.70
C THR A 120 39.04 -10.50 -27.14
N ALA A 121 37.84 -10.22 -27.67
CA ALA A 121 37.51 -10.54 -29.06
C ALA A 121 38.36 -9.72 -30.06
N SER A 122 38.62 -8.44 -29.80
CA SER A 122 39.50 -7.63 -30.65
C SER A 122 40.94 -8.12 -30.62
N SER A 123 41.50 -8.48 -29.45
CA SER A 123 42.85 -9.06 -29.36
C SER A 123 42.94 -10.46 -30.00
N ALA A 124 41.85 -11.21 -30.07
CA ALA A 124 41.83 -12.49 -30.79
C ALA A 124 41.89 -12.31 -32.32
N GLN A 125 41.33 -11.23 -32.88
CA GLN A 125 41.43 -10.92 -34.31
C GLN A 125 42.83 -10.42 -34.72
N GLU A 126 43.58 -9.79 -33.81
CA GLU A 126 44.96 -9.36 -34.08
C GLU A 126 45.95 -10.54 -34.20
N ILE A 127 45.66 -11.67 -33.57
CA ILE A 127 46.49 -12.89 -33.66
C ILE A 127 46.31 -13.62 -35.00
N ASP A 128 45.11 -13.58 -35.59
CA ASP A 128 44.80 -14.22 -36.87
C ASP A 128 45.42 -13.45 -38.06
N GLN A 129 45.53 -12.12 -37.94
CA GLN A 129 46.03 -11.24 -39.00
C GLN A 129 47.54 -11.42 -39.31
N HIS A 130 48.31 -12.06 -38.44
CA HIS A 130 49.77 -12.24 -38.59
C HIS A 130 50.18 -13.62 -39.18
N LEU A 131 49.23 -14.44 -39.63
CA LEU A 131 49.51 -15.79 -40.19
C LEU A 131 49.31 -15.91 -41.71
N THR A 132 48.93 -14.84 -42.42
CA THR A 132 48.64 -14.89 -43.88
C THR A 132 49.69 -14.24 -44.77
N ASP A 133 50.73 -13.59 -44.24
CA ASP A 133 51.75 -12.91 -45.05
C ASP A 133 52.91 -13.85 -45.46
N ARG A 134 52.69 -14.69 -46.50
CA ARG A 134 53.80 -15.24 -47.29
C ARG A 134 53.45 -15.63 -48.75
N GLU A 135 53.71 -14.67 -49.64
CA GLU A 135 54.12 -14.78 -51.07
C GLU A 135 53.13 -15.15 -52.21
N GLY A 136 52.59 -14.09 -52.85
CA GLY A 136 52.69 -13.80 -54.31
C GLY A 136 51.72 -14.45 -55.32
N PRO A 137 51.70 -14.03 -56.61
CA PRO A 137 51.99 -12.71 -57.22
C PRO A 137 50.71 -12.11 -57.93
N PRO A 138 50.74 -10.93 -58.59
CA PRO A 138 49.51 -10.20 -58.92
C PRO A 138 48.89 -10.52 -60.29
N LEU A 139 47.55 -10.47 -60.37
CA LEU A 139 46.82 -10.31 -61.64
C LEU A 139 45.73 -9.22 -61.51
N THR A 140 45.57 -8.48 -62.60
CA THR A 140 44.71 -7.30 -62.75
C THR A 140 43.27 -7.66 -63.09
N GLU A 141 42.27 -7.07 -62.41
CA GLU A 141 41.04 -6.63 -63.10
C GLU A 141 40.22 -5.54 -62.36
N GLN A 142 40.41 -4.31 -62.85
CA GLN A 142 39.47 -3.20 -63.00
C GLN A 142 37.96 -3.41 -62.64
N ARG A 143 37.46 -2.73 -61.60
CA ARG A 143 36.22 -1.90 -61.72
C ARG A 143 36.03 -0.83 -60.62
N GLN A 144 35.27 0.21 -60.97
CA GLN A 144 35.12 1.49 -60.25
C GLN A 144 33.76 1.64 -59.49
N PRO A 145 33.55 2.71 -58.67
CA PRO A 145 32.71 2.64 -57.47
C PRO A 145 31.42 3.49 -57.47
N THR A 146 30.52 3.20 -56.52
CA THR A 146 29.44 4.11 -56.05
C THR A 146 29.26 3.97 -54.53
N LYS A 147 29.61 4.97 -53.71
CA LYS A 147 28.71 6.03 -53.15
C LYS A 147 27.52 5.43 -52.37
N LYS A 148 27.40 5.53 -51.03
CA LYS A 148 27.39 6.65 -50.05
C LYS A 148 25.99 6.76 -49.41
N MET A 149 26.00 7.00 -48.09
CA MET A 149 24.87 7.33 -47.20
C MET A 149 23.93 6.14 -46.91
N SER A 150 23.08 6.12 -45.85
CA SER A 150 22.59 7.24 -45.02
C SER A 150 22.50 6.93 -43.49
N LYS A 151 21.65 7.67 -42.77
CA LYS A 151 21.40 7.73 -41.31
C LYS A 151 19.91 8.06 -41.06
N VAL A 152 19.30 7.54 -39.99
CA VAL A 152 18.15 8.04 -39.16
C VAL A 152 17.57 6.81 -38.42
N LYS A 153 17.56 6.66 -37.09
CA LYS A 153 17.18 7.49 -35.91
C LYS A 153 15.67 7.48 -35.61
N GLY A 154 15.26 6.80 -34.53
CA GLY A 154 13.88 6.80 -34.04
C GLY A 154 13.70 6.04 -32.71
N LEU A 155 13.84 6.76 -31.59
CA LEU A 155 13.16 6.37 -30.34
C LEU A 155 11.76 6.98 -30.38
N VAL A 156 10.74 6.29 -29.83
CA VAL A 156 9.71 6.90 -28.96
C VAL A 156 9.22 5.83 -27.97
N SER A 157 9.06 6.25 -26.72
CA SER A 157 8.37 5.53 -25.64
C SER A 157 6.94 6.07 -25.51
N SER A 158 5.97 5.22 -25.19
CA SER A 158 4.79 5.64 -24.44
C SER A 158 4.14 4.46 -23.71
N ARG A 159 4.18 4.52 -22.38
CA ARG A 159 3.15 3.93 -21.51
C ARG A 159 1.87 4.75 -21.67
N HIS A 160 0.72 4.09 -21.63
CA HIS A 160 -0.48 4.56 -20.92
C HIS A 160 -0.87 3.42 -19.97
#